data_AF-A0A7K2A1T4-F1
#
_entry.id   AF-A0A7K2A1T4-F1
#
_cell.length_a   1.000
_cell.length_b   1.000
_cell.length_c   1.000
_cell.angle_alpha   90.00
_cell.angle_beta   90.00
_cell.angle_gamma   90.00
#
_symmetry.space_group_name_H-M   'P 1'
#
loop_
_entity.id
_entity.type
_entity.pdbx_description
1 polymer ?
#
loop_
_entity_poly.entity_id
_entity_poly.type
_entity_poly.pdbx_seq_one_letter_code
_entity_poly.pdbx_strand_id
1 'polypeptide(L)'
;MVARGAFVFDLFHTLVDPEQFRSPDFHRVEAVADVCGLDRDRFDAFWSATYVERETTPIDLVALVERFCETEREPLTADERASVDEILGICQDEALRSPEPGIVDLVAKLARRRPIGVLSNCHEREVRCWDESPLARHVTVFGRSCDIGAMKPDLRPYRWMARQLGIEPGESVYVGNGSSDELAGARQAGFGYIVHCNVFDRSNGLVEPEEQLRRAGQADTTVDTVDELDNALAAY
;
A
#
# COMPACT_ATOMS: atom_id res chain seq x y z
N MET A 1 23.28 -12.61 -16.30
CA MET A 1 22.87 -11.30 -16.86
C MET A 1 22.04 -10.62 -15.78
N VAL A 2 22.49 -9.49 -15.26
CA VAL A 2 21.67 -8.69 -14.33
C VAL A 2 20.45 -8.21 -15.12
N ALA A 3 19.25 -8.39 -14.57
CA ALA A 3 18.03 -7.87 -15.20
C ALA A 3 18.18 -6.36 -15.36
N ARG A 4 18.00 -5.88 -16.59
CA ARG A 4 18.20 -4.46 -16.94
C ARG A 4 17.13 -3.55 -16.31
N GLY A 5 15.91 -4.07 -16.14
CA GLY A 5 14.84 -3.40 -15.40
C GLY A 5 13.92 -4.36 -14.66
N ALA A 6 12.96 -3.81 -13.93
CA ALA A 6 11.92 -4.54 -13.20
C ALA A 6 10.52 -3.97 -13.46
N PHE A 7 9.51 -4.67 -12.94
CA PHE A 7 8.21 -4.08 -12.68
C PHE A 7 8.13 -3.79 -11.17
N VAL A 8 7.86 -2.53 -10.82
CA VAL A 8 7.65 -2.10 -9.44
C VAL A 8 6.21 -1.67 -9.29
N PHE A 9 5.50 -2.29 -8.36
CA PHE A 9 4.10 -2.03 -8.08
C PHE A 9 3.95 -1.32 -6.73
N ASP A 10 3.00 -0.42 -6.64
CA ASP A 10 2.34 -0.15 -5.38
C ASP A 10 1.50 -1.35 -4.91
N LEU A 11 1.09 -1.38 -3.64
CA LEU A 11 0.34 -2.50 -3.06
C LEU A 11 -1.17 -2.22 -3.00
N PHE A 12 -1.58 -1.34 -2.09
CA PHE A 12 -2.99 -1.12 -1.78
C PHE A 12 -3.67 -0.26 -2.85
N HIS A 13 -4.85 -0.69 -3.28
CA HIS A 13 -5.60 -0.14 -4.42
C HIS A 13 -4.87 -0.28 -5.78
N THR A 14 -3.79 -1.08 -5.84
CA THR A 14 -3.04 -1.39 -7.06
C THR A 14 -2.99 -2.89 -7.35
N LEU A 15 -2.49 -3.69 -6.40
CA LEU A 15 -2.45 -5.16 -6.48
C LEU A 15 -3.56 -5.82 -5.66
N VAL A 16 -3.94 -5.20 -4.55
CA VAL A 16 -5.01 -5.65 -3.66
C VAL A 16 -5.80 -4.45 -3.18
N ASP A 17 -7.09 -4.62 -2.89
CA ASP A 17 -7.94 -3.53 -2.41
C ASP A 17 -8.64 -3.89 -1.08
N PRO A 18 -8.19 -3.33 0.06
CA PRO A 18 -8.84 -3.53 1.35
C PRO A 18 -10.30 -3.07 1.39
N GLU A 19 -10.72 -2.19 0.48
CA GLU A 19 -12.11 -1.69 0.45
C GLU A 19 -13.11 -2.75 0.01
N GLN A 20 -12.68 -3.78 -0.73
CA GLN A 20 -13.52 -4.93 -1.07
C GLN A 20 -14.01 -5.70 0.17
N PHE A 21 -13.30 -5.59 1.28
CA PHE A 21 -13.58 -6.26 2.55
C PHE A 21 -14.07 -5.30 3.63
N ARG A 22 -14.22 -4.01 3.29
CA ARG A 22 -14.65 -2.99 4.23
C ARG A 22 -16.14 -2.72 4.08
N SER A 23 -16.88 -2.86 5.17
CA SER A 23 -18.27 -2.39 5.22
C SER A 23 -18.31 -0.86 5.04
N PRO A 24 -19.27 -0.29 4.29
CA PRO A 24 -19.41 1.16 4.15
C PRO A 24 -19.52 1.92 5.49
N ASP A 25 -20.09 1.29 6.52
CA ASP A 25 -20.26 1.87 7.86
C ASP A 25 -19.03 1.66 8.76
N PHE A 26 -17.97 1.02 8.27
CA PHE A 26 -16.76 0.75 9.06
C PHE A 26 -15.76 1.89 8.95
N HIS A 27 -15.67 2.67 10.03
CA HIS A 27 -14.66 3.71 10.21
C HIS A 27 -13.59 3.24 11.20
N ARG A 28 -12.42 2.84 10.69
CA ARG A 28 -11.34 2.21 11.49
C ARG A 28 -10.99 2.99 12.76
N VAL A 29 -10.76 4.30 12.62
CA VAL A 29 -10.33 5.17 13.74
C VAL A 29 -11.43 5.27 14.80
N GLU A 30 -12.68 5.44 14.38
CA GLU A 30 -13.83 5.49 15.29
C GLU A 30 -14.05 4.15 16.00
N ALA A 31 -13.94 3.04 15.27
CA ALA A 31 -14.12 1.70 15.83
C ALA A 31 -13.06 1.39 16.91
N VAL A 32 -11.80 1.81 16.71
CA VAL A 32 -10.76 1.70 17.74
C VAL A 32 -11.10 2.59 18.94
N ALA A 33 -11.51 3.84 18.73
CA ALA A 33 -11.89 4.72 19.82
C ALA A 33 -13.05 4.13 20.65
N ASP A 34 -14.08 3.61 19.98
CA ASP A 34 -15.26 3.02 20.61
C ASP A 34 -14.92 1.78 21.43
N VAL A 35 -14.13 0.85 20.89
CA VAL A 35 -13.79 -0.39 21.60
C VAL A 35 -12.92 -0.11 22.83
N CYS A 36 -12.09 0.95 22.76
CA CYS A 36 -11.29 1.41 23.87
C CYS A 36 -12.04 2.38 24.81
N GLY A 37 -13.28 2.76 24.52
CA GLY A 37 -14.01 3.77 25.29
C GLY A 37 -13.32 5.13 25.36
N LEU A 38 -12.68 5.54 24.26
CA LEU A 38 -11.97 6.81 24.11
C LEU A 38 -12.87 7.87 23.48
N ASP A 39 -12.56 9.14 23.74
CA ASP A 39 -13.14 10.26 23.00
C ASP A 39 -12.67 10.20 21.53
N ARG A 40 -13.62 10.14 20.60
CA ARG A 40 -13.34 9.95 19.17
C ARG A 40 -12.53 11.10 18.57
N ASP A 41 -12.85 12.34 18.91
CA ASP A 41 -12.18 13.53 18.35
C ASP A 41 -10.74 13.62 18.85
N ARG A 42 -10.50 13.34 20.14
CA ARG A 42 -9.15 13.29 20.70
C ARG A 42 -8.33 12.16 20.10
N PHE A 43 -8.92 10.97 19.95
CA PHE A 43 -8.23 9.84 19.34
C PHE A 43 -7.93 10.09 17.87
N ASP A 44 -8.85 10.67 17.09
CA ASP A 44 -8.63 11.05 15.70
C ASP A 44 -7.49 12.07 15.56
N ALA A 45 -7.45 13.09 16.41
CA ALA A 45 -6.36 14.06 16.42
C ALA A 45 -5.01 13.40 16.73
N PHE A 46 -4.95 12.49 17.71
CA PHE A 46 -3.76 11.70 18.02
C PHE A 46 -3.36 10.79 16.84
N TRP A 47 -4.33 10.11 16.24
CA TRP A 47 -4.12 9.19 15.13
C TRP A 47 -3.59 9.93 13.89
N SER A 48 -4.08 11.14 13.64
CA SER A 48 -3.59 12.03 12.59
C SER A 48 -2.19 12.55 12.88
N ALA A 49 -1.93 12.99 14.12
CA ALA A 49 -0.62 13.51 14.53
C ALA A 49 0.52 12.46 14.44
N THR A 50 0.16 11.17 14.56
CA THR A 50 1.10 10.04 14.49
C THR A 50 1.23 9.41 13.11
N TYR A 51 0.54 9.93 12.08
CA TYR A 51 0.56 9.39 10.73
C TYR A 51 1.97 9.16 10.19
N VAL A 52 2.82 10.20 10.21
CA VAL A 52 4.19 10.08 9.68
C VAL A 52 5.02 9.06 10.47
N GLU A 53 4.88 9.01 11.80
CA GLU A 53 5.59 8.04 12.65
C GLU A 53 5.19 6.61 12.27
N ARG A 54 3.89 6.33 12.17
CA ARG A 54 3.36 4.99 11.76
C ARG A 54 3.89 4.55 10.41
N GLU A 55 3.90 5.45 9.44
CA GLU A 55 4.29 5.15 8.07
C GLU A 55 5.80 5.09 7.86
N THR A 56 6.63 5.54 8.82
CA THR A 56 8.09 5.64 8.63
C THR A 56 8.90 4.97 9.74
N THR A 57 8.24 4.34 10.70
CA THR A 57 8.89 3.62 11.80
C THR A 57 8.20 2.27 12.01
N PRO A 58 8.93 1.18 12.28
CA PRO A 58 8.32 -0.11 12.61
C PRO A 58 7.81 -0.06 14.06
N ILE A 59 6.61 0.48 14.24
CA ILE A 59 5.94 0.58 15.53
C ILE A 59 4.78 -0.40 15.64
N ASP A 60 4.68 -1.03 16.83
CA ASP A 60 3.50 -1.79 17.21
C ASP A 60 2.33 -0.82 17.41
N LEU A 61 1.32 -0.92 16.55
CA LEU A 61 0.18 -0.01 16.59
C LEU A 61 -0.74 -0.25 17.78
N VAL A 62 -0.84 -1.49 18.28
CA VAL A 62 -1.62 -1.76 19.49
C VAL A 62 -0.94 -1.07 20.67
N ALA A 63 0.39 -1.16 20.75
CA ALA A 63 1.15 -0.42 21.76
C ALA A 63 1.03 1.10 21.59
N LEU A 64 0.97 1.63 20.36
CA LEU A 64 0.72 3.05 20.11
C LEU A 64 -0.64 3.49 20.67
N VAL A 65 -1.69 2.71 20.42
CA VAL A 65 -3.03 2.98 20.96
C VAL A 65 -3.05 2.86 22.48
N GLU A 66 -2.37 1.85 23.03
CA GLU A 66 -2.23 1.63 24.48
C GLU A 66 -1.57 2.84 25.17
N ARG A 67 -0.49 3.40 24.59
CA ARG A 67 0.14 4.63 25.10
C ARG A 67 -0.81 5.82 25.16
N PHE A 68 -1.68 5.98 24.17
CA PHE A 68 -2.68 7.05 24.20
C PHE A 68 -3.76 6.77 25.23
N CYS A 69 -4.23 5.52 25.30
CA CYS A 69 -5.23 5.08 26.27
C CYS A 69 -4.80 5.38 27.71
N GLU A 70 -3.54 5.13 28.07
CA GLU A 70 -2.98 5.42 29.41
C GLU A 70 -2.99 6.90 29.79
N THR A 71 -3.10 7.82 28.82
CA THR A 71 -3.22 9.26 29.09
C THR A 71 -4.66 9.72 29.35
N GLU A 72 -5.64 8.92 28.94
CA GLU A 72 -7.06 9.27 28.98
C GLU A 72 -7.84 8.41 30.00
N ARG A 73 -7.41 7.18 30.26
CA ARG A 73 -8.07 6.21 31.14
C ARG A 73 -7.13 5.07 31.59
N GLU A 74 -7.70 4.06 32.24
CA GLU A 74 -6.99 2.84 32.62
C GLU A 74 -6.43 2.08 31.39
N PRO A 75 -5.34 1.29 31.55
CA PRO A 75 -4.75 0.50 30.47
C PRO A 75 -5.74 -0.45 29.79
N LEU A 76 -5.46 -0.79 28.53
CA LEU A 76 -6.28 -1.74 27.77
C LEU A 76 -6.26 -3.13 28.38
N THR A 77 -7.43 -3.75 28.44
CA THR A 77 -7.57 -5.18 28.73
C THR A 77 -7.03 -6.03 27.59
N ALA A 78 -6.76 -7.31 27.84
CA ALA A 78 -6.30 -8.23 26.79
C ALA A 78 -7.30 -8.35 25.63
N ASP A 79 -8.61 -8.33 25.93
CA ASP A 79 -9.67 -8.40 24.92
C ASP A 79 -9.72 -7.11 24.08
N GLU A 80 -9.63 -5.93 24.71
CA GLU A 80 -9.56 -4.66 23.98
C GLU A 80 -8.32 -4.58 23.07
N ARG A 81 -7.16 -5.05 23.55
CA ARG A 81 -5.93 -5.12 22.73
C ARG A 81 -6.13 -6.02 21.50
N ALA A 82 -6.78 -7.16 21.67
CA ALA A 82 -7.09 -8.07 20.56
C ALA A 82 -8.06 -7.42 19.56
N SER A 83 -9.10 -6.74 20.05
CA SER A 83 -10.05 -6.03 19.18
C SER A 83 -9.39 -4.86 18.43
N VAL A 84 -8.51 -4.09 19.08
CA VAL A 84 -7.73 -3.03 18.40
C VAL A 84 -6.90 -3.64 17.27
N ASP A 85 -6.17 -4.72 17.55
CA ASP A 85 -5.35 -5.38 16.54
C ASP A 85 -6.19 -5.87 15.35
N GLU A 86 -7.35 -6.48 15.61
CA GLU A 86 -8.28 -6.94 14.59
C GLU A 86 -8.81 -5.77 13.74
N ILE A 87 -9.38 -4.74 14.38
CA ILE A 87 -9.94 -3.56 13.70
C ILE A 87 -8.90 -2.86 12.81
N LEU A 88 -7.64 -2.77 13.28
CA LEU A 88 -6.60 -2.06 12.56
C LEU A 88 -6.14 -2.72 11.26
N GLY A 89 -6.38 -4.03 11.07
CA GLY A 89 -5.85 -4.71 9.89
C GLY A 89 -6.68 -5.83 9.28
N ILE A 90 -7.87 -6.15 9.80
CA ILE A 90 -8.69 -7.24 9.26
C ILE A 90 -8.97 -7.08 7.75
N CYS A 91 -9.31 -5.88 7.28
CA CYS A 91 -9.55 -5.63 5.85
C CYS A 91 -8.28 -5.85 5.01
N GLN A 92 -7.12 -5.47 5.53
CA GLN A 92 -5.84 -5.67 4.84
C GLN A 92 -5.43 -7.14 4.85
N ASP A 93 -5.61 -7.84 5.96
CA ASP A 93 -5.32 -9.26 6.08
C ASP A 93 -6.13 -10.05 5.03
N GLU A 94 -7.42 -9.76 4.90
CA GLU A 94 -8.28 -10.41 3.90
C GLU A 94 -7.88 -10.05 2.46
N ALA A 95 -7.56 -8.78 2.19
CA ALA A 95 -7.08 -8.37 0.87
C ALA A 95 -5.76 -9.04 0.46
N LEU A 96 -4.86 -9.24 1.42
CA LEU A 96 -3.59 -9.93 1.20
C LEU A 96 -3.76 -11.44 0.97
N ARG A 97 -4.67 -12.09 1.72
CA ARG A 97 -4.99 -13.53 1.57
C ARG A 97 -5.76 -13.84 0.30
N SER A 98 -6.59 -12.90 -0.16
CA SER A 98 -7.55 -13.11 -1.25
C SER A 98 -7.41 -12.07 -2.39
N PRO A 99 -6.20 -11.89 -2.97
CA PRO A 99 -6.03 -11.02 -4.14
C PRO A 99 -6.85 -11.52 -5.33
N GLU A 100 -7.27 -10.61 -6.21
CA GLU A 100 -8.01 -10.99 -7.41
C GLU A 100 -7.20 -11.98 -8.27
N PRO A 101 -7.78 -13.12 -8.71
CA PRO A 101 -7.05 -14.14 -9.46
C PRO A 101 -6.33 -13.61 -10.72
N GLY A 102 -6.94 -12.66 -11.42
CA GLY A 102 -6.33 -12.02 -12.59
C GLY A 102 -5.05 -11.25 -12.26
N ILE A 103 -4.99 -10.57 -11.11
CA ILE A 103 -3.77 -9.89 -10.64
C ILE A 103 -2.69 -10.92 -10.28
N VAL A 104 -3.05 -12.01 -9.61
CA VAL A 104 -2.10 -13.08 -9.26
C VAL A 104 -1.49 -13.70 -10.52
N ASP A 105 -2.33 -14.01 -11.52
CA ASP A 105 -1.88 -14.58 -12.79
C ASP A 105 -0.97 -13.61 -13.56
N LEU A 106 -1.32 -12.32 -13.59
CA LEU A 106 -0.49 -11.27 -14.17
C LEU A 106 0.87 -11.17 -13.49
N VAL A 107 0.92 -11.04 -12.16
CA VAL A 107 2.18 -10.92 -11.41
C VAL A 107 3.04 -12.17 -11.60
N ALA A 108 2.43 -13.37 -11.55
CA ALA A 108 3.13 -14.63 -11.80
C ALA A 108 3.71 -14.72 -13.22
N LYS A 109 2.99 -14.20 -14.23
CA LYS A 109 3.46 -14.10 -15.62
C LYS A 109 4.64 -13.14 -15.75
N LEU A 110 4.54 -11.95 -15.14
CA LEU A 110 5.59 -10.92 -15.21
C LEU A 110 6.86 -11.33 -14.48
N ALA A 111 6.74 -12.02 -13.33
CA ALA A 111 7.87 -12.51 -12.54
C ALA A 111 8.77 -13.50 -13.32
N ARG A 112 8.24 -14.18 -14.35
CA ARG A 112 9.02 -15.04 -15.25
C ARG A 112 9.90 -14.26 -16.24
N ARG A 113 9.60 -12.97 -16.44
CA ARG A 113 10.31 -12.09 -17.39
C ARG A 113 11.36 -11.25 -16.68
N ARG A 114 10.98 -10.60 -15.58
CA ARG A 114 11.80 -9.63 -14.84
C ARG A 114 11.46 -9.69 -13.35
N PRO A 115 12.39 -9.26 -12.47
CA PRO A 115 12.12 -9.12 -11.05
C PRO A 115 10.89 -8.24 -10.78
N ILE A 116 10.19 -8.55 -9.69
CA ILE A 116 9.04 -7.78 -9.22
C ILE A 116 9.41 -7.10 -7.91
N GLY A 117 9.23 -5.79 -7.85
CA GLY A 117 9.24 -5.01 -6.62
C GLY A 117 7.82 -4.66 -6.20
N VAL A 118 7.55 -4.65 -4.90
CA VAL A 118 6.37 -4.00 -4.32
C VAL A 118 6.87 -2.88 -3.41
N LEU A 119 6.37 -1.66 -3.57
CA LEU A 119 6.76 -0.49 -2.78
C LEU A 119 5.53 0.19 -2.21
N SER A 120 5.26 0.03 -0.92
CA SER A 120 4.08 0.57 -0.25
C SER A 120 4.44 1.61 0.79
N ASN A 121 3.65 2.68 0.87
CA ASN A 121 3.45 3.37 2.12
C ASN A 121 2.58 2.45 2.98
N CYS A 122 3.11 1.97 4.09
CA CYS A 122 2.37 1.15 5.03
C CYS A 122 3.07 1.10 6.39
N HIS A 123 2.29 0.80 7.41
CA HIS A 123 2.79 0.39 8.72
C HIS A 123 2.76 -1.13 8.90
N GLU A 124 3.49 -1.65 9.89
CA GLU A 124 3.69 -3.10 10.08
C GLU A 124 2.38 -3.89 10.14
N ARG A 125 1.37 -3.37 10.85
CA ARG A 125 0.08 -4.06 11.01
C ARG A 125 -0.65 -4.33 9.69
N GLU A 126 -0.56 -3.43 8.71
CA GLU A 126 -1.28 -3.56 7.43
C GLU A 126 -0.75 -4.70 6.57
N VAL A 127 0.50 -5.08 6.77
CA VAL A 127 1.19 -6.03 5.88
C VAL A 127 1.67 -7.27 6.64
N ARG A 128 1.17 -7.48 7.86
CA ARG A 128 1.52 -8.62 8.71
C ARG A 128 1.26 -9.96 8.02
N CYS A 129 0.17 -10.06 7.25
CA CYS A 129 -0.20 -11.29 6.53
C CYS A 129 0.40 -11.37 5.11
N TRP A 130 1.40 -10.55 4.78
CA TRP A 130 2.01 -10.56 3.44
C TRP A 130 2.49 -11.95 3.02
N ASP A 131 3.15 -12.70 3.91
CA ASP A 131 3.68 -14.03 3.60
C ASP A 131 2.60 -15.09 3.32
N GLU A 132 1.35 -14.82 3.71
CA GLU A 132 0.19 -15.66 3.38
C GLU A 132 -0.36 -15.35 1.98
N SER A 133 0.06 -14.24 1.36
CA SER A 133 -0.46 -13.80 0.08
C SER A 133 0.02 -14.70 -1.08
N PRO A 134 -0.88 -15.08 -2.01
CA PRO A 134 -0.49 -15.70 -3.28
C PRO A 134 0.52 -14.88 -4.10
N LEU A 135 0.60 -13.57 -3.87
CA LEU A 135 1.54 -12.66 -4.54
C LEU A 135 2.97 -12.79 -4.00
N ALA A 136 3.14 -13.11 -2.72
CA ALA A 136 4.43 -13.02 -2.02
C ALA A 136 5.52 -13.86 -2.70
N ARG A 137 5.19 -15.08 -3.14
CA ARG A 137 6.12 -16.00 -3.83
C ARG A 137 6.61 -15.49 -5.19
N HIS A 138 5.97 -14.48 -5.76
CA HIS A 138 6.30 -13.89 -7.06
C HIS A 138 7.06 -12.56 -6.92
N VAL A 139 7.11 -11.98 -5.72
CA VAL A 139 7.75 -10.71 -5.44
C VAL A 139 9.20 -10.94 -5.02
N THR A 140 10.13 -10.24 -5.67
CA THR A 140 11.56 -10.31 -5.38
C THR A 140 11.95 -9.46 -4.19
N VAL A 141 11.38 -8.24 -4.10
CA VAL A 141 11.63 -7.30 -3.01
C VAL A 141 10.32 -6.63 -2.61
N PHE A 142 10.01 -6.63 -1.32
CA PHE A 142 8.92 -5.84 -0.76
C PHE A 142 9.49 -4.71 0.09
N GLY A 143 9.33 -3.48 -0.37
CA GLY A 143 9.70 -2.25 0.33
C GLY A 143 8.51 -1.67 1.08
N ARG A 144 8.63 -1.61 2.40
CA ARG A 144 7.66 -1.01 3.32
C ARG A 144 8.20 0.32 3.82
N SER A 145 7.43 1.40 3.73
CA SER A 145 7.88 2.73 4.16
C SER A 145 8.32 2.75 5.63
N CYS A 146 7.65 1.97 6.49
CA CYS A 146 7.98 1.85 7.90
C CYS A 146 9.38 1.27 8.15
N ASP A 147 9.86 0.36 7.30
CA ASP A 147 11.25 -0.15 7.38
C ASP A 147 12.27 0.79 6.73
N ILE A 148 11.85 1.46 5.65
CA ILE A 148 12.74 2.31 4.85
C ILE A 148 13.01 3.63 5.57
N GLY A 149 12.09 4.10 6.41
CA GLY A 149 12.18 5.40 7.09
C GLY A 149 11.75 6.58 6.22
N ALA A 150 11.01 6.33 5.14
CA ALA A 150 10.51 7.35 4.22
C ALA A 150 9.31 6.83 3.44
N MET A 151 8.39 7.74 3.11
CA MET A 151 7.19 7.47 2.33
C MET A 151 7.28 8.07 0.92
N LYS A 152 6.61 7.44 -0.05
CA LYS A 152 6.29 8.05 -1.34
C LYS A 152 5.51 9.36 -1.07
N PRO A 153 5.82 10.46 -1.75
CA PRO A 153 6.58 10.57 -3.01
C PRO A 153 8.08 10.92 -2.82
N ASP A 154 8.63 10.81 -1.61
CA ASP A 154 10.06 11.02 -1.39
C ASP A 154 10.89 10.12 -2.31
N LEU A 155 12.06 10.56 -2.78
CA LEU A 155 12.89 9.77 -3.70
C LEU A 155 13.59 8.58 -3.00
N ARG A 156 13.73 8.61 -1.67
CA ARG A 156 14.45 7.60 -0.88
C ARG A 156 13.88 6.19 -1.04
N PRO A 157 12.56 5.94 -0.95
CA PRO A 157 11.99 4.60 -1.14
C PRO A 157 12.21 4.05 -2.54
N TYR A 158 12.06 4.87 -3.59
CA TYR A 158 12.32 4.45 -4.98
C TYR A 158 13.79 4.07 -5.20
N ARG A 159 14.72 4.90 -4.70
CA ARG A 159 16.17 4.64 -4.77
C ARG A 159 16.57 3.44 -3.93
N TRP A 160 15.88 3.20 -2.81
CA TRP A 160 16.06 1.98 -2.04
C TRP A 160 15.62 0.76 -2.85
N MET A 161 14.42 0.80 -3.45
CA MET A 161 13.88 -0.30 -4.26
C MET A 161 14.80 -0.65 -5.43
N ALA A 162 15.26 0.35 -6.19
CA ALA A 162 16.17 0.14 -7.32
C ALA A 162 17.49 -0.52 -6.89
N ARG A 163 18.04 -0.12 -5.74
CA ARG A 163 19.25 -0.72 -5.17
C ARG A 163 19.03 -2.16 -4.71
N GLN A 164 17.91 -2.46 -4.06
CA GLN A 164 17.61 -3.82 -3.57
C GLN A 164 17.39 -4.79 -4.73
N LEU A 165 16.73 -4.34 -5.81
CA LEU A 165 16.51 -5.16 -7.01
C LEU A 165 17.76 -5.22 -7.92
N GLY A 166 18.72 -4.30 -7.77
CA GLY A 166 19.90 -4.20 -8.62
C GLY A 166 19.56 -3.81 -10.07
N ILE A 167 18.65 -2.86 -10.25
CA ILE A 167 18.07 -2.47 -11.55
C ILE A 167 18.40 -1.02 -11.92
N GLU A 168 18.26 -0.70 -13.21
CA GLU A 168 18.23 0.67 -13.71
C GLU A 168 16.78 1.19 -13.76
N PRO A 169 16.43 2.27 -13.03
CA PRO A 169 15.07 2.83 -13.07
C PRO A 169 14.59 3.16 -14.48
N GLY A 170 15.48 3.69 -15.34
CA GLY A 170 15.13 4.08 -16.71
C GLY A 170 14.72 2.93 -17.63
N GLU A 171 15.04 1.68 -17.28
CA GLU A 171 14.62 0.46 -17.99
C GLU A 171 13.47 -0.27 -17.26
N SER A 172 12.93 0.35 -16.20
CA SER A 172 11.93 -0.23 -15.30
C SER A 172 10.58 0.47 -15.41
N VAL A 173 9.52 -0.25 -15.03
CA VAL A 173 8.14 0.23 -15.00
C VAL A 173 7.71 0.43 -13.56
N TYR A 174 7.06 1.55 -13.27
CA TYR A 174 6.33 1.76 -12.02
C TYR A 174 4.82 1.72 -12.28
N VAL A 175 4.08 1.00 -11.46
CA VAL A 175 2.63 0.84 -11.55
C VAL A 175 2.02 1.19 -10.20
N GLY A 176 1.05 2.10 -10.17
CA GLY A 176 0.36 2.48 -8.94
C GLY A 176 -0.94 3.23 -9.18
N ASN A 177 -1.76 3.36 -8.15
CA ASN A 177 -3.06 4.05 -8.23
C ASN A 177 -2.93 5.58 -8.16
N GLY A 178 -1.73 6.11 -7.93
CA GLY A 178 -1.49 7.56 -7.92
C GLY A 178 -1.76 8.26 -6.60
N SER A 179 -2.14 7.51 -5.56
CA SER A 179 -2.21 8.06 -4.21
C SER A 179 -0.84 8.55 -3.72
N SER A 180 -0.83 9.50 -2.78
CA SER A 180 0.41 10.06 -2.21
C SER A 180 1.40 10.64 -3.24
N ASP A 181 0.92 11.09 -4.41
CA ASP A 181 1.74 11.57 -5.53
C ASP A 181 2.84 10.60 -5.99
N GLU A 182 2.59 9.30 -5.81
CA GLU A 182 3.60 8.28 -6.04
C GLU A 182 4.06 8.18 -7.50
N LEU A 183 3.20 8.52 -8.46
CA LEU A 183 3.51 8.44 -9.89
C LEU A 183 4.48 9.55 -10.27
N ALA A 184 4.23 10.77 -9.77
CA ALA A 184 5.17 11.88 -9.87
C ALA A 184 6.50 11.56 -9.17
N GLY A 185 6.47 10.96 -7.97
CA GLY A 185 7.66 10.52 -7.25
C GLY A 185 8.48 9.50 -8.03
N ALA A 186 7.84 8.47 -8.60
CA ALA A 186 8.48 7.46 -9.43
C ALA A 186 9.12 8.07 -10.69
N ARG A 187 8.42 9.00 -11.35
CA ARG A 187 8.97 9.74 -12.50
C ARG A 187 10.24 10.50 -12.11
N GLN A 188 10.18 11.25 -11.02
CA GLN A 188 11.33 12.02 -10.52
C GLN A 188 12.49 11.12 -10.09
N ALA A 189 12.20 9.89 -9.64
CA ALA A 189 13.20 8.88 -9.34
C ALA A 189 13.83 8.23 -10.59
N GLY A 190 13.32 8.54 -11.79
CA GLY A 190 13.89 8.11 -13.06
C GLY A 190 13.29 6.83 -13.64
N PHE A 191 12.12 6.38 -13.18
CA PHE A 191 11.43 5.25 -13.79
C PHE A 191 11.06 5.55 -15.25
N GLY A 192 11.38 4.61 -16.15
CA GLY A 192 11.26 4.79 -17.59
C GLY A 192 9.83 4.81 -18.10
N TYR A 193 8.93 4.09 -17.42
CA TYR A 193 7.52 4.05 -17.76
C TYR A 193 6.65 4.04 -16.50
N ILE A 194 5.62 4.86 -16.49
CA ILE A 194 4.71 5.04 -15.36
C ILE A 194 3.30 4.68 -15.80
N VAL A 195 2.69 3.72 -15.11
CA VAL A 195 1.32 3.27 -15.33
C VAL A 195 0.46 3.70 -14.16
N HIS A 196 -0.59 4.47 -14.45
CA HIS A 196 -1.67 4.71 -13.50
C HIS A 196 -2.64 3.51 -13.55
N CYS A 197 -2.70 2.76 -12.47
CA CYS A 197 -3.56 1.59 -12.32
C CYS A 197 -4.85 1.99 -11.60
N ASN A 198 -5.95 2.05 -12.34
CA ASN A 198 -7.26 2.47 -11.84
C ASN A 198 -8.24 1.29 -11.71
N VAL A 199 -7.71 0.06 -11.67
CA VAL A 199 -8.50 -1.19 -11.63
C VAL A 199 -9.47 -1.21 -10.45
N PHE A 200 -9.02 -0.78 -9.27
CA PHE A 200 -9.83 -0.78 -8.06
C PHE A 200 -10.56 0.55 -7.85
N ASP A 201 -9.86 1.68 -7.99
CA ASP A 201 -10.39 3.02 -7.72
C ASP A 201 -11.58 3.41 -8.62
N ARG A 202 -11.67 2.85 -9.83
CA ARG A 202 -12.84 3.02 -10.69
C ARG A 202 -14.11 2.38 -10.13
N SER A 203 -13.95 1.24 -9.43
CA SER A 203 -15.06 0.38 -9.01
C SER A 203 -15.61 0.74 -7.63
N ASN A 204 -14.78 1.31 -6.76
CA ASN A 204 -15.16 1.64 -5.38
C ASN A 204 -15.77 3.05 -5.23
N GLY A 205 -15.56 3.96 -6.20
CA GLY A 205 -16.14 5.31 -6.19
C GLY A 205 -15.59 6.22 -5.09
N LEU A 206 -14.45 5.87 -4.49
CA LEU A 206 -13.84 6.62 -3.37
C LEU A 206 -12.96 7.77 -3.83
N VAL A 207 -12.61 7.80 -5.12
CA VAL A 207 -11.74 8.83 -5.70
C VAL A 207 -12.57 9.72 -6.62
N GLU A 208 -12.60 11.02 -6.29
CA GLU A 208 -13.32 12.01 -7.07
C GLU A 208 -12.80 12.10 -8.52
N PRO A 209 -13.67 12.39 -9.51
CA PRO A 209 -13.26 12.42 -10.92
C PRO A 209 -12.12 13.41 -11.23
N GLU A 210 -12.06 14.53 -10.51
CA GLU A 210 -10.98 15.51 -10.67
C GLU A 210 -9.62 14.98 -10.17
N GLU A 211 -9.64 14.22 -9.09
CA GLU A 211 -8.45 13.59 -8.52
C GLU A 211 -7.98 12.45 -9.43
N GLN A 212 -8.90 11.67 -9.99
CA GLN A 212 -8.60 10.66 -11.01
C GLN A 212 -7.88 11.25 -12.22
N LEU A 213 -8.39 12.38 -12.74
CA LEU A 213 -7.77 13.08 -13.86
C LEU A 213 -6.39 13.62 -13.49
N ARG A 214 -6.22 14.14 -12.27
CA ARG A 214 -4.94 14.64 -11.76
C ARG A 214 -3.90 13.52 -11.68
N ARG A 215 -4.26 12.35 -11.15
CA ARG A 215 -3.41 11.16 -11.05
C ARG A 215 -3.03 10.62 -12.42
N ALA A 216 -3.99 10.49 -13.33
CA ALA A 216 -3.76 10.09 -14.71
C ALA A 216 -2.75 11.01 -15.43
N GLY A 217 -2.79 12.33 -15.15
CA GLY A 217 -1.85 13.30 -15.69
C GLY A 217 -0.39 13.13 -15.26
N GLN A 218 -0.11 12.26 -14.28
CA GLN A 218 1.26 11.95 -13.82
C GLN A 218 1.87 10.73 -14.53
N ALA A 219 1.08 9.96 -15.28
CA ALA A 219 1.47 8.70 -15.89
C ALA A 219 1.64 8.79 -17.42
N ASP A 220 2.33 7.81 -18.00
CA ASP A 220 2.40 7.65 -19.46
C ASP A 220 1.12 7.01 -20.02
N THR A 221 0.45 6.20 -19.20
CA THR A 221 -0.81 5.55 -19.55
C THR A 221 -1.66 5.34 -18.30
N THR A 222 -2.97 5.20 -18.50
CA THR A 222 -3.93 4.79 -17.48
C THR A 222 -4.59 3.50 -17.94
N VAL A 223 -4.76 2.56 -17.01
CA VAL A 223 -5.43 1.28 -17.25
C VAL A 223 -6.54 1.10 -16.23
N ASP A 224 -7.71 0.67 -16.68
CA ASP A 224 -8.91 0.51 -15.85
C ASP A 224 -9.24 -0.97 -15.60
N THR A 225 -8.54 -1.90 -16.26
CA THR A 225 -8.77 -3.35 -16.12
C THR A 225 -7.45 -4.11 -16.05
N VAL A 226 -7.50 -5.32 -15.50
CA VAL A 226 -6.34 -6.23 -15.47
C VAL A 226 -5.85 -6.56 -16.88
N ASP A 227 -6.76 -6.70 -17.85
CA ASP A 227 -6.41 -6.97 -19.25
C ASP A 227 -5.68 -5.78 -19.90
N GLU A 228 -6.14 -4.55 -19.64
CA GLU A 228 -5.45 -3.34 -20.08
C GLU A 228 -4.07 -3.21 -19.43
N LEU A 229 -3.95 -3.53 -18.14
CA LEU A 229 -2.67 -3.56 -17.44
C LEU A 229 -1.71 -4.59 -18.06
N ASP A 230 -2.18 -5.82 -18.33
CA ASP A 230 -1.36 -6.84 -19.00
C ASP A 230 -0.89 -6.36 -20.38
N ASN A 231 -1.78 -5.78 -21.17
CA ASN A 231 -1.46 -5.23 -22.49
C ASN A 231 -0.43 -4.09 -22.40
N ALA A 232 -0.58 -3.17 -21.45
CA ALA A 232 0.35 -2.06 -21.24
C ALA A 232 1.75 -2.56 -20.83
N LEU A 233 1.83 -3.65 -20.07
CA LEU A 233 3.08 -4.23 -19.60
C LEU A 233 3.68 -5.25 -20.58
N ALA A 234 2.93 -5.73 -21.57
CA ALA A 234 3.37 -6.75 -22.51
C ALA A 234 4.62 -6.33 -23.31
N ALA A 235 4.75 -5.04 -23.61
CA ALA A 235 5.83 -4.46 -24.41
C ALA A 235 7.17 -4.29 -23.66
N TYR A 236 7.19 -4.51 -22.34
CA TYR A 236 8.36 -4.30 -21.49
C TYR A 236 8.92 -5.62 -20.93
#